data_AF-A0A939ITD7-F1
#
_entry.id   AF-A0A939ITD7-F1
#
_cell.length_a   1.000
_cell.length_b   1.000
_cell.length_c   1.000
_cell.angle_alpha   90.00
_cell.angle_beta   90.00
_cell.angle_gamma   90.00
#
_symmetry.space_group_name_H-M   'P 1'
#
loop_
_entity.id
_entity.type
_entity.pdbx_description
1 polymer ?
#
loop_
_entity_poly.entity_id
_entity_poly.type
_entity_poly.pdbx_seq_one_letter_code
_entity_poly.pdbx_strand_id
1 'polypeptide(L)' 'QLRQVLRERKLREGKPMIADEGLIANILICFADGRINQFIRSEFTRRPTEGFAEQWQLLKGRFFV' A
#
# COMPACT_ATOMS: atom_id res chain seq x y z
N GLN A 1 1.98 -3.50 -12.16
CA GLN A 1 0.56 -3.12 -12.01
C GLN A 1 0.39 -1.90 -11.09
N LEU A 2 0.69 -1.97 -9.78
CA LEU A 2 0.54 -0.80 -8.88
C LEU A 2 1.25 0.47 -9.35
N ARG A 3 2.50 0.36 -9.83
CA ARG A 3 3.25 1.49 -10.40
C ARG A 3 2.52 2.17 -11.56
N GLN A 4 1.84 1.39 -12.40
CA GLN A 4 1.09 1.92 -13.54
C GLN A 4 -0.15 2.68 -13.05
N VAL A 5 -0.90 2.11 -12.11
CA VAL A 5 -2.06 2.77 -11.49
C VAL A 5 -1.67 4.13 -10.88
N LEU A 6 -0.52 4.18 -10.18
CA LEU A 6 -0.02 5.41 -9.58
C LEU A 6 0.41 6.46 -10.62
N ARG A 7 1.05 6.03 -11.71
CA ARG A 7 1.39 6.92 -12.83
C ARG A 7 0.16 7.49 -13.51
N GLU A 8 -0.84 6.67 -13.77
CA GLU A 8 -2.11 7.13 -14.37
C GLU A 8 -2.84 8.12 -13.46
N ARG A 9 -2.79 7.93 -12.13
CA ARG A 9 -3.35 8.90 -11.19
C ARG A 9 -2.67 10.26 -11.31
N LYS A 10 -1.34 10.30 -11.33
CA LYS A 10 -0.60 11.56 -11.51
C LYS A 10 -0.96 12.26 -12.81
N LEU A 11 -1.12 11.51 -13.90
CA LEU A 11 -1.57 12.06 -15.19
C LEU A 11 -3.00 12.59 -15.15
N ARG A 12 -3.92 11.90 -14.44
CA ARG A 12 -5.34 12.28 -14.33
C ARG A 12 -5.59 13.45 -13.39
N GLU A 13 -4.95 13.46 -12.23
CA GLU A 13 -5.22 14.43 -11.16
C GLU A 13 -4.24 15.62 -11.19
N GLY A 14 -3.12 15.51 -11.91
CA GLY A 14 -2.07 16.53 -11.96
C GLY A 14 -1.36 16.77 -10.61
N LYS A 15 -1.70 15.99 -9.57
CA LYS A 15 -1.15 16.15 -8.22
C LYS A 15 0.18 15.41 -8.10
N PRO A 16 1.24 16.08 -7.60
CA PRO A 16 2.49 15.42 -7.28
C PRO A 16 2.29 14.50 -6.06
N MET A 17 2.89 13.31 -6.11
CA MET A 17 3.00 12.46 -4.93
C MET A 17 4.18 12.91 -4.06
N ILE A 18 4.16 12.53 -2.79
CA ILE A 18 5.25 12.85 -1.84
C ILE A 18 6.59 12.18 -2.19
N ALA A 19 6.57 11.17 -3.06
CA ALA A 19 7.73 10.41 -3.51
C ALA A 19 7.47 9.80 -4.90
N ASP A 20 8.52 9.22 -5.50
CA ASP A 20 8.44 8.48 -6.76
C ASP A 20 7.38 7.37 -6.70
N GLU A 21 6.60 7.21 -7.79
CA GLU A 21 5.50 6.25 -7.85
C GLU A 21 6.00 4.81 -7.76
N GLY A 22 7.22 4.54 -8.22
CA GLY A 22 7.89 3.25 -8.07
C GLY A 22 8.21 2.94 -6.62
N LEU A 23 8.68 3.93 -5.85
CA LEU A 23 8.94 3.77 -4.42
C LEU A 23 7.64 3.48 -3.65
N ILE A 24 6.59 4.26 -3.90
CA ILE A 24 5.28 4.07 -3.24
C ILE A 24 4.70 2.70 -3.61
N ALA A 25 4.75 2.30 -4.88
CA ALA A 25 4.31 0.98 -5.31
C ALA A 25 5.06 -0.14 -4.59
N ASN A 26 6.38 -0.01 -4.43
CA ASN A 26 7.19 -1.00 -3.73
C ASN A 26 6.80 -1.12 -2.25
N ILE A 27 6.58 0.01 -1.56
CA ILE A 27 6.11 0.01 -0.17
C ILE A 27 4.77 -0.73 -0.03
N LEU A 28 3.81 -0.47 -0.94
CA LEU A 28 2.52 -1.14 -0.92
C LEU A 28 2.63 -2.66 -1.16
N ILE A 29 3.55 -3.09 -2.03
CA ILE A 29 3.84 -4.51 -2.27
C ILE A 29 4.44 -5.14 -1.00
N CYS A 30 5.50 -4.55 -0.45
CA CYS A 30 6.13 -5.06 0.77
C CYS A 30 5.15 -5.13 1.95
N PHE A 31 4.22 -4.17 2.04
CA PHE A 31 3.15 -4.20 3.04
C PHE A 31 2.23 -5.41 2.86
N ALA A 32 1.74 -5.65 1.64
CA ALA A 32 0.88 -6.80 1.34
C ALA A 32 1.62 -8.13 1.60
N ASP A 33 2.86 -8.27 1.14
CA ASP A 33 3.69 -9.45 1.36
C ASP A 33 3.94 -9.68 2.86
N GLY A 34 4.22 -8.60 3.61
CA GLY A 34 4.39 -8.64 5.05
C GLY A 34 3.13 -9.11 5.79
N ARG A 35 1.94 -8.78 5.28
CA ARG A 35 0.66 -9.23 5.84
C ARG A 35 0.45 -10.73 5.61
N ILE A 36 0.76 -11.24 4.41
CA ILE A 36 0.70 -12.67 4.10
C ILE A 36 1.72 -13.45 4.94
N ASN A 37 2.95 -12.95 5.06
CA ASN A 37 3.97 -13.57 5.89
C ASN A 37 3.56 -13.64 7.37
N GLN A 38 2.91 -12.60 7.90
CA GLN A 38 2.38 -12.62 9.27
C GLN A 38 1.26 -13.65 9.45
N PHE A 39 0.38 -13.79 8.46
CA PHE A 39 -0.66 -14.82 8.47
C PHE A 39 -0.06 -16.23 8.50
N ILE A 40 0.92 -16.51 7.65
CA ILE A 40 1.63 -17.80 7.62
C ILE A 40 2.34 -18.07 8.95
N ARG A 41 3.10 -17.09 9.48
CA ARG A 41 3.84 -17.24 10.76
C ARG A 41 2.93 -17.40 11.97
N SER A 42 1.69 -16.95 11.87
CA SER A 42 0.67 -17.14 12.90
C SER A 42 -0.07 -18.47 12.80
N GLU A 43 0.38 -19.39 11.94
CA GLU A 43 -0.34 -20.65 11.65
C GLU A 43 -1.80 -20.38 11.24
N PHE A 44 -1.99 -19.35 10.42
CA PHE A 44 -3.29 -18.94 9.90
C PHE A 44 -4.28 -18.38 10.93
N THR A 45 -3.83 -18.10 12.16
CA THR A 45 -4.70 -17.53 13.21
C THR A 45 -4.95 -16.03 13.03
N ARG A 46 -3.95 -15.27 12.54
CA ARG A 46 -4.04 -13.82 12.37
C ARG A 46 -4.41 -13.46 10.93
N ARG A 47 -5.65 -13.01 10.72
CA ARG A 47 -6.14 -12.71 9.36
C ARG A 47 -5.31 -11.57 8.71
N PRO A 48 -4.95 -11.68 7.41
CA PRO A 48 -4.22 -10.62 6.71
C PRO A 48 -4.92 -9.26 6.73
N THR A 49 -6.25 -9.26 6.83
CA THR A 49 -7.12 -8.06 6.83
C THR A 49 -7.36 -7.46 8.21
N GLU A 50 -6.85 -8.08 9.26
CA GLU A 50 -6.97 -7.58 10.64
C GLU A 50 -6.30 -6.20 10.76
N GLY A 51 -7.06 -5.20 11.20
CA GLY A 51 -6.59 -3.81 11.33
C GLY A 51 -6.29 -3.10 10.00
N PHE A 52 -6.75 -3.64 8.87
CA PHE A 52 -6.45 -3.07 7.55
C PHE A 52 -7.06 -1.67 7.37
N ALA A 53 -8.25 -1.42 7.90
CA ALA A 53 -8.93 -0.14 7.74
C ALA A 53 -8.11 1.02 8.34
N GLU A 54 -7.63 0.84 9.57
CA GLU A 54 -6.82 1.82 10.30
C GLU A 54 -5.45 1.99 9.63
N GLN A 55 -4.79 0.89 9.28
CA GLN A 55 -3.50 0.92 8.57
C GLN A 55 -3.63 1.63 7.21
N TRP A 56 -4.72 1.39 6.49
CA TRP A 56 -4.98 2.03 5.21
C TRP A 56 -5.20 3.54 5.36
N GLN A 57 -5.89 4.01 6.41
CA GLN A 57 -6.03 5.45 6.64
C GLN A 57 -4.67 6.13 6.84
N LEU A 58 -3.74 5.49 7.56
CA LEU A 58 -2.39 6.01 7.75
C LEU A 58 -1.59 6.04 6.45
N LEU A 59 -1.61 4.94 5.68
CA LEU A 59 -0.93 4.86 4.38
C LEU A 59 -1.50 5.90 3.40
N LYS A 60 -2.83 6.03 3.34
CA LYS A 60 -3.51 6.99 2.49
C LYS A 60 -3.19 8.43 2.90
N GLY A 61 -3.27 8.74 4.18
CA GLY A 61 -2.93 10.07 4.70
C GLY A 61 -1.48 10.46 4.47
N ARG A 62 -0.57 9.48 4.34
CA ARG A 62 0.84 9.76 4.03
C ARG A 62 1.11 9.91 2.54
N PHE A 63 0.59 9.01 1.70
CA PHE A 63 0.96 8.93 0.28
C PHE A 63 0.02 9.69 -0.67
N PHE A 64 -1.21 9.98 -0.25
CA PHE A 64 -2.31 10.36 -1.16
C PHE A 64 -3.07 11.62 -0.74
N VAL A 65 -2.34 12.65 -0.28
CA VAL A 65 -2.87 13.98 0.07
C VAL A 65 -3.14 14.82 -1.18
#